data_AF-A0A1L9AVB8-F1
#
_entry.id   AF-A0A1L9AVB8-F1
#
_cell.length_a   1.000
_cell.length_b   1.000
_cell.length_c   1.000
_cell.angle_alpha   90.00
_cell.angle_beta   90.00
_cell.angle_gamma   90.00
#
_symmetry.space_group_name_H-M   'P 1'
#
loop_
_entity.id
_entity.type
_entity.pdbx_description
1 polymer ?
#
loop_
_entity_poly.entity_id
_entity_poly.type
_entity_poly.pdbx_seq_one_letter_code
_entity_poly.pdbx_strand_id
1 'polypeptide(L)'
;MGHSGEHVPLNNEDPALLAQARPTKANTTTYRSASHAERDLRDLLNANRAQIEALPPDATTTAGGQYTLQQSRMGFNSEFGATAEPVTFSAVTWRISRLTNGELHLMHFSPRL
;
A
#
# COMPACT_ATOMS: atom_id res chain seq x y z
N MET A 1 0.10 -4.27 -13.27
CA MET A 1 0.71 -3.45 -12.21
C MET A 1 -0.44 -2.75 -11.48
N GLY A 2 -1.01 -3.37 -10.44
CA GLY A 2 -2.06 -2.75 -9.63
C GLY A 2 -1.50 -1.60 -8.80
N HIS A 3 -2.40 -0.73 -8.33
CA HIS A 3 -2.22 0.57 -7.65
C HIS A 3 -1.29 0.60 -6.40
N SER A 4 -0.48 -0.42 -6.18
CA SER A 4 0.50 -0.54 -5.10
C SER A 4 1.61 0.52 -5.11
N GLY A 5 2.08 0.95 -6.29
CA GLY A 5 3.10 2.01 -6.41
C GLY A 5 2.58 3.40 -6.06
N GLU A 6 1.27 3.57 -5.88
CA GLU A 6 0.64 4.87 -5.72
C GLU A 6 0.90 5.54 -4.37
N HIS A 7 1.30 4.74 -3.38
CA HIS A 7 1.54 5.19 -2.00
C HIS A 7 3.00 4.98 -1.56
N VAL A 8 3.86 4.54 -2.48
CA VAL A 8 5.25 4.17 -2.20
C VAL A 8 6.14 5.02 -3.10
N PRO A 9 7.05 5.85 -2.53
CA PRO A 9 7.96 6.65 -3.35
C PRO A 9 9.00 5.74 -4.01
N LEU A 10 8.84 5.49 -5.31
CA LEU A 10 9.77 4.69 -6.11
C LEU A 10 10.73 5.61 -6.86
N ASN A 11 11.86 5.09 -7.37
CA ASN A 11 12.78 5.83 -8.23
C ASN A 11 13.25 7.20 -7.68
N ASN A 12 13.44 7.31 -6.36
CA ASN A 12 13.80 8.56 -5.67
C ASN A 12 12.77 9.69 -5.79
N GLU A 13 11.49 9.38 -6.06
CA GLU A 13 10.41 10.35 -5.99
C GLU A 13 10.27 10.95 -4.59
N ASP A 14 9.88 12.23 -4.54
CA ASP A 14 9.57 12.90 -3.27
C ASP A 14 8.21 12.39 -2.75
N PRO A 15 8.15 11.78 -1.56
CA PRO A 15 6.91 11.25 -1.00
C PRO A 15 5.84 12.33 -0.73
N ALA A 16 6.24 13.58 -0.44
CA ALA A 16 5.31 14.68 -0.24
C ALA A 16 4.66 15.11 -1.56
N LEU A 17 5.44 15.15 -2.65
CA LEU A 17 4.90 15.41 -3.99
C LEU A 17 4.02 14.26 -4.47
N LEU A 18 4.40 13.01 -4.18
CA LEU A 18 3.59 11.84 -4.49
C LEU A 18 2.22 11.91 -3.80
N ALA A 19 2.16 12.36 -2.54
CA ALA A 19 0.90 12.57 -1.83
C ALA A 19 0.04 13.67 -2.48
N GLN A 20 0.67 14.76 -2.92
CA GLN A 20 0.01 15.91 -3.56
C GLN A 20 -0.50 15.63 -4.98
N ALA A 21 0.10 14.67 -5.69
CA ALA A 21 -0.21 14.38 -7.09
C ALA A 21 -1.66 13.88 -7.34
N ARG A 22 -2.51 13.83 -6.29
CA ARG A 22 -3.87 13.28 -6.31
C ARG A 22 -4.91 14.29 -5.81
N PRO A 23 -5.16 15.38 -6.56
CA PRO A 23 -6.06 16.44 -6.13
C PRO A 23 -7.53 16.02 -6.00
N THR A 24 -7.93 14.89 -6.61
CA THR A 24 -9.30 14.38 -6.56
C THR A 24 -9.57 13.44 -5.38
N LYS A 25 -8.53 13.03 -4.64
CA LYS A 25 -8.67 12.10 -3.51
C LYS A 25 -8.82 12.87 -2.22
N ALA A 26 -9.82 12.50 -1.42
CA ALA A 26 -10.07 13.13 -0.13
C ALA A 26 -8.84 13.10 0.78
N ASN A 27 -8.18 11.96 0.89
CA ASN A 27 -6.93 11.85 1.64
C ASN A 27 -5.98 10.91 0.91
N THR A 28 -4.74 11.36 0.69
CA THR A 28 -3.68 10.53 0.11
C THR A 28 -2.51 10.49 1.08
N THR A 29 -2.24 9.33 1.65
CA THR A 29 -1.08 9.10 2.51
C THR A 29 -0.03 8.27 1.79
N THR A 30 1.23 8.68 1.84
CA THR A 30 2.38 7.98 1.25
C THR A 30 3.37 7.56 2.33
N TYR A 31 4.10 6.47 2.06
CA TYR A 31 5.26 6.11 2.87
C TYR A 31 6.35 7.16 2.72
N ARG A 32 7.16 7.34 3.78
CA ARG A 32 8.38 8.15 3.69
C ARG A 32 9.46 7.53 2.77
N SER A 33 9.50 6.20 2.63
CA SER A 33 10.49 5.51 1.79
C SER A 33 9.99 4.16 1.28
N ALA A 34 10.48 3.73 0.11
CA ALA A 34 10.21 2.40 -0.44
C ALA A 34 10.64 1.26 0.50
N SER A 35 11.79 1.40 1.16
CA SER A 35 12.31 0.37 2.08
C SER A 35 11.38 0.05 3.25
N HIS A 36 10.62 1.03 3.76
CA HIS A 36 9.61 0.78 4.78
C HIS A 36 8.38 0.07 4.20
N ALA A 37 7.92 0.51 3.04
CA ALA A 37 6.81 -0.12 2.34
C ALA A 37 7.08 -1.59 2.00
N GLU A 38 8.28 -1.91 1.52
CA GLU A 38 8.71 -3.29 1.21
C GLU A 38 8.73 -4.18 2.45
N ARG A 39 9.26 -3.65 3.56
CA ARG A 39 9.29 -4.38 4.84
C ARG A 39 7.87 -4.68 5.33
N ASP A 40 7.00 -3.67 5.34
CA ASP A 40 5.63 -3.80 5.83
C ASP A 40 4.80 -4.71 4.91
N LEU A 41 5.02 -4.65 3.59
CA LEU A 41 4.43 -5.57 2.63
C LEU A 41 4.89 -7.01 2.89
N ARG A 42 6.19 -7.25 3.06
CA ARG A 42 6.71 -8.59 3.36
C ARG A 42 6.12 -9.15 4.65
N ASP A 43 6.05 -8.34 5.70
CA ASP A 43 5.55 -8.78 7.00
C ASP A 43 4.03 -9.10 6.91
N LEU A 44 3.28 -8.30 6.17
CA LEU A 44 1.87 -8.55 5.83
C LEU A 44 1.68 -9.85 5.03
N LEU A 45 2.50 -10.08 4.00
CA LEU A 45 2.45 -11.31 3.19
C LEU A 45 2.72 -12.55 4.05
N ASN A 46 3.70 -12.46 4.96
CA ASN A 46 4.01 -13.53 5.89
C ASN A 46 2.87 -13.78 6.88
N ALA A 47 2.27 -12.73 7.43
CA ALA A 47 1.16 -12.84 8.39
C ALA A 47 -0.10 -13.46 7.75
N ASN A 48 -0.32 -13.24 6.45
CA ASN A 48 -1.50 -13.72 5.72
C ASN A 48 -1.19 -14.85 4.75
N ARG A 49 -0.05 -15.53 4.92
CA ARG A 49 0.49 -16.51 3.97
C ARG A 49 -0.52 -17.59 3.60
N ALA A 50 -1.15 -18.23 4.59
CA ALA A 50 -2.12 -19.30 4.36
C ALA A 50 -3.33 -18.83 3.53
N GLN A 51 -3.83 -17.61 3.78
CA GLN A 51 -4.94 -17.04 3.02
C GLN A 51 -4.55 -16.74 1.57
N ILE A 52 -3.32 -16.24 1.35
CA ILE A 52 -2.80 -15.91 0.02
C ILE A 52 -2.48 -17.19 -0.78
N GLU A 53 -1.94 -18.21 -0.12
CA GLU A 53 -1.67 -19.52 -0.73
C GLU A 53 -2.97 -20.23 -1.14
N ALA A 54 -4.06 -20.04 -0.41
CA ALA A 54 -5.38 -20.59 -0.73
C ALA A 54 -6.10 -19.91 -1.92
N LEU A 55 -5.56 -18.82 -2.48
CA LEU A 55 -6.19 -18.13 -3.61
C LEU A 55 -6.15 -18.97 -4.89
N PRO A 56 -7.31 -19.18 -5.57
CA PRO A 56 -7.34 -19.82 -6.88
C PRO A 56 -6.73 -18.91 -7.96
N PRO A 57 -6.09 -19.47 -9.00
CA PRO A 57 -5.53 -18.71 -10.12
C PRO A 57 -6.62 -18.27 -11.11
N ASP A 58 -7.51 -17.38 -10.68
CA ASP A 58 -8.68 -16.93 -11.46
C ASP A 58 -8.69 -15.42 -11.77
N ALA A 59 -7.69 -14.68 -11.29
CA ALA A 59 -7.55 -13.22 -11.36
C ALA A 59 -8.70 -12.40 -10.73
N THR A 60 -9.69 -13.04 -10.10
CA THR A 60 -10.92 -12.40 -9.61
C THR A 60 -11.13 -12.59 -8.11
N THR A 61 -10.80 -13.76 -7.57
CA THR A 61 -10.82 -14.01 -6.13
C THR A 61 -9.68 -13.24 -5.46
N THR A 62 -10.00 -12.53 -4.38
CA THR A 62 -9.04 -11.67 -3.69
C THR A 62 -8.93 -12.01 -2.21
N ALA A 63 -7.71 -11.90 -1.68
CA ALA A 63 -7.45 -11.78 -0.25
C ALA A 63 -7.13 -10.31 0.04
N GLY A 64 -7.58 -9.80 1.19
CA GLY A 64 -7.33 -8.41 1.54
C GLY A 64 -8.01 -7.99 2.83
N GLY A 65 -7.70 -6.79 3.26
CA GLY A 65 -8.23 -6.22 4.48
C GLY A 65 -7.37 -5.08 4.99
N GLN A 66 -7.47 -4.83 6.29
CA GLN A 66 -6.56 -3.95 7.01
C GLN A 66 -5.51 -4.80 7.75
N TYR A 67 -4.26 -4.37 7.69
CA TYR A 67 -3.16 -4.93 8.46
C TYR A 67 -2.60 -3.85 9.40
N THR A 68 -2.53 -4.16 10.68
CA THR A 68 -1.89 -3.29 11.68
C THR A 68 -0.39 -3.54 11.66
N LEU A 69 0.38 -2.47 11.51
CA LEU A 69 1.83 -2.50 11.47
C LEU A 69 2.39 -2.79 12.87
N GLN A 70 3.48 -3.54 12.94
CA GLN A 70 4.17 -3.81 14.21
C GLN A 70 4.76 -2.53 14.84
N GLN A 71 5.08 -1.55 14.00
CA GLN A 71 5.57 -0.24 14.41
C GLN A 71 4.88 0.82 13.56
N SER A 72 4.50 1.92 14.18
CA SER A 72 3.98 3.07 13.44
C SER A 72 5.03 3.63 12.48
N ARG A 73 4.58 4.14 11.35
CA ARG A 73 5.41 4.69 10.29
C ARG A 73 5.16 6.17 10.11
N MET A 74 6.24 6.89 9.81
CA MET A 74 6.15 8.25 9.29
C MET A 74 5.83 8.21 7.80
N GLY A 75 4.97 9.11 7.36
CA GLY A 75 4.59 9.31 5.98
C GLY A 75 4.23 10.77 5.72
N PHE A 76 3.63 11.01 4.55
CA PHE A 76 3.08 12.32 4.20
C PHE A 76 1.64 12.16 3.78
N ASN A 77 0.77 13.08 4.22
CA ASN A 77 -0.63 13.11 3.83
C ASN A 77 -0.96 14.42 3.13
N SER A 78 -1.77 14.34 2.08
CA SER A 78 -2.36 15.49 1.41
C SER A 78 -3.87 15.28 1.31
N GLU A 79 -4.62 16.30 1.71
CA GLU A 79 -6.06 16.38 1.52
C GLU A 79 -6.35 17.11 0.21
N PHE A 80 -7.01 16.45 -0.76
CA PHE A 80 -7.37 17.02 -2.07
C PHE A 80 -6.21 17.73 -2.81
N GLY A 81 -4.97 17.23 -2.68
CA GLY A 81 -3.80 17.81 -3.35
C GLY A 81 -3.25 19.07 -2.68
N ALA A 82 -3.73 19.41 -1.48
CA ALA A 82 -3.14 20.46 -0.64
C ALA A 82 -1.69 20.12 -0.26
N THR A 83 -0.94 21.11 0.24
CA THR A 83 0.45 20.90 0.70
C THR A 83 0.52 19.71 1.65
N ALA A 84 1.39 18.75 1.35
CA ALA A 84 1.47 17.53 2.14
C ALA A 84 2.11 17.78 3.50
N GLU A 85 1.52 17.22 4.54
CA GLU A 85 1.98 17.31 5.92
C GLU A 85 2.57 15.98 6.40
N PRO A 86 3.60 15.99 7.27
CA PRO A 86 4.11 14.77 7.87
C PRO A 86 3.07 14.17 8.82
N VAL A 87 2.84 12.87 8.68
CA VAL A 87 1.87 12.13 9.51
C VAL A 87 2.47 10.83 10.02
N THR A 88 1.88 10.30 11.09
CA THR A 88 2.16 8.95 11.57
C THR A 88 0.95 8.05 11.30
N PHE A 89 1.17 6.85 10.78
CA PHE A 89 0.13 5.84 10.58
C PHE A 89 0.56 4.50 11.16
N SER A 90 -0.41 3.67 11.56
CA SER A 90 -0.16 2.35 12.16
C SER A 90 -0.86 1.21 11.42
N ALA A 91 -1.52 1.50 10.29
CA ALA A 91 -2.26 0.51 9.53
C ALA A 91 -2.11 0.73 8.02
N VAL A 92 -2.27 -0.37 7.28
CA VAL A 92 -2.31 -0.39 5.82
C VAL A 92 -3.52 -1.17 5.36
N THR A 93 -4.14 -0.72 4.28
CA THR A 93 -5.15 -1.50 3.55
C THR A 93 -4.49 -2.18 2.37
N TRP A 94 -4.88 -3.43 2.12
CA TRP A 94 -4.24 -4.25 1.09
C TRP A 94 -5.24 -5.15 0.38
N ARG A 95 -4.92 -5.52 -0.85
CA ARG A 95 -5.65 -6.50 -1.64
C ARG A 95 -4.72 -7.19 -2.63
N ILE A 96 -4.79 -8.52 -2.68
CA ILE A 96 -4.02 -9.39 -3.56
C ILE A 96 -4.97 -10.35 -4.27
N SER A 97 -4.72 -10.60 -5.55
CA SER A 97 -5.31 -11.72 -6.30
C SER A 97 -4.21 -12.64 -6.82
N ARG A 98 -4.59 -13.84 -7.26
CA ARG A 98 -3.71 -14.72 -8.02
C ARG A 98 -4.16 -14.72 -9.48
N LEU A 99 -3.27 -14.36 -10.38
CA LEU A 99 -3.52 -14.32 -11.81
C LEU A 99 -3.71 -15.74 -12.37
N THR A 100 -4.25 -15.84 -13.57
CA THR A 100 -4.49 -17.12 -14.26
C THR A 100 -3.22 -17.91 -14.56
N ASN A 101 -2.07 -17.23 -14.66
CA ASN A 101 -0.75 -17.84 -14.77
C ASN A 101 -0.16 -18.30 -13.42
N GLY A 102 -0.90 -18.14 -12.31
CA GLY A 102 -0.48 -18.52 -10.96
C GLY A 102 0.31 -17.45 -10.19
N GLU A 103 0.69 -16.35 -10.84
CA GLU A 103 1.44 -15.26 -10.20
C GLU A 103 0.56 -14.46 -9.22
N LEU A 104 1.17 -13.95 -8.15
CA LEU A 104 0.49 -13.03 -7.24
C LEU A 104 0.48 -11.62 -7.80
N HIS A 105 -0.68 -10.97 -7.70
CA HIS A 105 -0.86 -9.59 -8.14
C HIS A 105 -1.28 -8.72 -6.96
N LEU A 106 -0.43 -7.76 -6.58
CA LEU A 106 -0.76 -6.76 -5.58
C LEU A 106 -1.66 -5.69 -6.20
N MET A 107 -2.95 -5.75 -5.90
CA MET A 107 -3.97 -4.86 -6.46
C MET A 107 -4.03 -3.53 -5.72
N HIS A 108 -3.86 -3.58 -4.40
CA HIS A 108 -3.97 -2.42 -3.50
C HIS A 108 -2.98 -2.56 -2.36
N PHE A 109 -2.30 -1.46 -2.03
CA PHE A 109 -1.46 -1.33 -0.83
C PHE A 109 -1.36 0.14 -0.47
N SER A 110 -2.02 0.55 0.61
CA SER A 110 -2.17 1.97 0.95
C SER A 110 -2.15 2.21 2.46
N PRO A 111 -1.31 3.14 2.96
CA PRO A 111 -1.34 3.60 4.35
C PRO A 111 -2.72 4.14 4.74
N ARG A 112 -3.11 3.93 6.00
CA ARG A 112 -4.37 4.45 6.57
C ARG A 112 -4.08 5.33 7.78
N LEU A 113 -4.58 6.57 7.74
CA LEU A 113 -4.68 7.45 8.90
C LEU A 113 -5.88 7.08 9.77
#